data_AF-A0A3C0AJI3-F1
#
_entry.id   AF-A0A3C0AJI3-F1
#
_cell.length_a   1.000
_cell.length_b   1.000
_cell.length_c   1.000
_cell.angle_alpha   90.00
_cell.angle_beta   90.00
_cell.angle_gamma   90.00
#
_symmetry.space_group_name_H-M   'P 1'
#
loop_
_entity.id
_entity.type
_entity.pdbx_description
1 polymer ?
#
loop_
_entity_poly.entity_id
_entity_poly.type
_entity_poly.pdbx_seq_one_letter_code
_entity_poly.pdbx_strand_id
1 'polypeptide(L)'
;MNTAATTTTDDHADSHDHEHHDPRLAHHFDSHQQQFDTGKLGIWLFLVTEVLFFSGLFGFYAVYRSLHPEVFLYASQFLDTVLGAANTVVLLFSSLTMAWGVRCAQLGQTRGLMVCLVVTLACAAIFLGVKSFEYTEKA
;
A
#
# COMPACT_ATOMS: atom_id res chain seq x y z
N MET A 1 10.24 27.88 -78.23
CA MET A 1 9.11 28.21 -77.33
C MET A 1 9.27 27.33 -76.10
N ASN A 2 9.46 27.94 -74.95
CA ASN A 2 9.83 27.31 -73.67
C ASN A 2 8.57 26.97 -72.85
N THR A 3 8.70 25.98 -71.96
CA THR A 3 7.94 25.81 -70.68
C THR A 3 6.50 25.29 -70.84
N ALA A 4 6.00 24.31 -70.08
CA ALA A 4 6.16 24.06 -68.66
C ALA A 4 6.11 22.57 -68.27
N ALA A 5 6.94 22.24 -67.28
CA ALA A 5 6.95 20.97 -66.58
C ALA A 5 5.67 20.77 -65.77
N THR A 6 5.10 19.57 -65.84
CA THR A 6 4.08 19.09 -64.92
C THR A 6 4.75 18.83 -63.58
N THR A 7 4.66 19.79 -62.66
CA THR A 7 5.01 19.59 -61.25
C THR A 7 3.92 18.73 -60.62
N THR A 8 4.21 17.46 -60.39
CA THR A 8 3.49 16.64 -59.41
C THR A 8 3.81 17.22 -58.04
N THR A 9 2.92 18.04 -57.50
CA THR A 9 2.91 18.36 -56.07
C THR A 9 2.55 17.05 -55.36
N ASP A 10 3.57 16.33 -54.90
CA ASP A 10 3.41 15.42 -53.77
C ASP A 10 3.05 16.31 -52.58
N ASP A 11 1.75 16.54 -52.40
CA ASP A 11 1.19 17.00 -51.14
C ASP A 11 1.38 15.87 -50.13
N HIS A 12 2.61 15.74 -49.64
CA HIS A 12 2.88 15.16 -48.33
C HIS A 12 2.23 16.09 -47.31
N ALA A 13 0.90 15.94 -47.17
CA ALA A 13 0.20 16.34 -45.99
C ALA A 13 0.76 15.47 -44.86
N ASP A 14 1.83 15.97 -44.23
CA ASP A 14 2.18 15.61 -42.86
C ASP A 14 0.94 15.96 -42.01
N SER A 15 0.00 15.03 -41.96
CA SER A 15 -0.96 14.92 -40.89
C SER A 15 -0.14 14.58 -39.66
N HIS A 16 0.47 15.60 -39.07
CA HIS A 16 0.89 15.57 -37.68
C HIS A 16 -0.40 15.41 -36.87
N ASP A 17 -0.84 14.16 -36.75
CA ASP A 17 -1.76 13.72 -35.72
C ASP A 17 -1.09 14.09 -34.41
N HIS A 18 -1.48 15.23 -33.88
CA HIS A 18 -1.19 15.59 -32.50
C HIS A 18 -1.96 14.59 -31.63
N GLU A 19 -1.37 13.40 -31.43
CA GLU A 19 -1.83 12.44 -30.43
C GLU A 19 -2.01 13.23 -29.13
N HIS A 20 -3.25 13.35 -28.71
CA HIS A 20 -3.63 13.94 -27.44
C HIS A 20 -3.05 13.07 -26.33
N HIS A 21 -1.79 13.28 -25.97
CA HIS A 21 -1.17 12.65 -24.82
C HIS A 21 -1.92 13.07 -23.57
N ASP A 22 -2.66 12.13 -22.97
CA ASP A 22 -3.29 12.33 -21.67
C ASP A 22 -2.17 12.57 -20.63
N PRO A 23 -2.11 13.74 -19.99
CA PRO A 23 -1.06 14.06 -19.02
C PRO A 23 -0.99 13.10 -17.83
N ARG A 24 -2.03 12.29 -17.60
CA ARG A 24 -2.10 11.32 -16.50
C ARG A 24 -1.50 9.95 -16.85
N LEU A 25 -1.32 9.66 -18.13
CA LEU A 25 -0.68 8.44 -18.62
C LEU A 25 0.82 8.67 -18.69
N ALA A 26 1.61 7.91 -17.93
CA ALA A 26 3.06 8.04 -18.02
C ALA A 26 3.54 7.51 -19.38
N HIS A 27 4.50 8.20 -19.99
CA HIS A 27 4.99 7.93 -21.35
C HIS A 27 5.59 6.53 -21.58
N HIS A 28 5.86 5.76 -20.52
CA HIS A 28 6.35 4.37 -20.60
C HIS A 28 5.23 3.33 -20.58
N PHE A 29 3.97 3.76 -20.49
CA PHE A 29 2.81 2.88 -20.54
C PHE A 29 2.01 3.13 -21.81
N ASP A 30 1.57 2.04 -22.44
CA ASP A 30 0.76 2.10 -23.65
C ASP A 30 -0.72 2.37 -23.32
N SER A 31 -1.14 2.13 -22.06
CA SER A 31 -2.53 2.35 -21.61
C SER A 31 -2.66 2.59 -20.10
N HIS A 32 -3.75 3.25 -19.68
CA HIS A 32 -4.11 3.42 -18.27
C HIS A 32 -4.30 2.10 -17.52
N GLN A 33 -4.80 1.07 -18.22
CA GLN A 33 -4.99 -0.26 -17.66
C GLN A 33 -3.65 -0.90 -17.30
N GLN A 34 -2.67 -0.83 -18.22
CA GLN A 34 -1.31 -1.32 -17.99
C GLN A 34 -0.65 -0.59 -16.82
N GLN A 35 -0.74 0.74 -16.76
CA GLN A 35 -0.22 1.55 -15.65
C GLN A 35 -0.82 1.10 -14.30
N PHE A 36 -2.13 0.88 -14.24
CA PHE A 36 -2.82 0.42 -13.03
C PHE A 36 -2.40 -0.99 -12.60
N ASP A 37 -2.32 -1.92 -13.54
CA ASP A 37 -1.94 -3.32 -13.26
C ASP A 37 -0.47 -3.43 -12.83
N THR A 38 0.44 -2.66 -13.46
CA THR A 38 1.83 -2.55 -12.99
C THR A 38 1.90 -2.01 -11.56
N GLY A 39 1.10 -0.99 -11.23
CA GLY A 39 1.01 -0.47 -9.85
C GLY A 39 0.54 -1.53 -8.83
N LYS A 40 -0.45 -2.36 -9.19
CA LYS A 40 -0.90 -3.48 -8.35
C LYS A 40 0.18 -4.53 -8.16
N LEU A 41 0.92 -4.87 -9.22
CA LEU A 41 2.03 -5.82 -9.11
C LEU A 41 3.13 -5.26 -8.21
N GLY A 42 3.41 -3.96 -8.29
CA GLY A 42 4.34 -3.27 -7.39
C GLY A 42 3.97 -3.42 -5.91
N ILE A 43 2.70 -3.18 -5.55
CA ILE A 43 2.26 -3.35 -4.15
C ILE A 43 2.31 -4.82 -3.70
N TRP A 44 1.98 -5.77 -4.57
CA TRP A 44 2.10 -7.20 -4.25
C TRP A 44 3.55 -7.62 -3.99
N LEU A 45 4.49 -7.18 -4.83
CA LEU A 45 5.90 -7.48 -4.65
C LEU A 45 6.43 -6.87 -3.34
N PHE A 46 6.06 -5.62 -3.05
CA PHE A 46 6.39 -4.97 -1.78
C PHE A 46 5.86 -5.76 -0.57
N LEU A 47 4.59 -6.19 -0.60
CA LEU A 47 4.01 -7.00 0.48
C LEU A 47 4.75 -8.33 0.69
N VAL A 48 5.19 -8.99 -0.41
CA VAL A 48 6.00 -10.22 -0.30
C VAL A 48 7.33 -9.94 0.40
N THR A 49 7.98 -8.81 0.13
CA THR A 49 9.23 -8.46 0.81
C THR A 49 9.04 -8.20 2.31
N GLU A 50 7.92 -7.58 2.70
CA GLU A 50 7.57 -7.42 4.12
C GLU A 50 7.31 -8.78 4.80
N VAL A 51 6.62 -9.71 4.13
CA VAL A 51 6.43 -11.07 4.65
C VAL A 51 7.77 -11.79 4.84
N LEU A 52 8.72 -11.65 3.91
CA LEU A 52 10.06 -12.21 4.05
C LEU A 52 10.83 -11.58 5.22
N PHE A 53 10.73 -10.27 5.39
CA PHE A 53 11.33 -9.55 6.51
C PHE A 53 10.82 -10.10 7.86
N PHE A 54 9.51 -10.14 8.07
CA PHE A 54 8.92 -10.69 9.29
C PHE A 54 9.18 -12.19 9.48
N SER A 55 9.27 -12.97 8.40
CA SER A 55 9.64 -14.39 8.47
C SER A 55 11.04 -14.58 9.04
N GLY A 56 11.99 -13.72 8.68
CA GLY A 56 13.33 -13.70 9.28
C GLY A 56 13.29 -13.41 10.78
N LEU A 57 12.49 -12.42 11.20
CA LEU A 57 12.30 -12.11 12.63
C LEU A 57 11.67 -13.29 13.39
N PHE A 58 10.65 -13.95 12.83
CA PHE A 58 10.03 -15.13 13.44
C PHE A 58 10.98 -16.33 13.51
N GLY A 59 11.79 -16.54 12.47
CA GLY A 59 12.83 -17.57 12.46
C GLY A 59 13.86 -17.34 13.56
N PHE A 60 14.35 -16.10 13.70
CA PHE A 60 15.24 -15.71 14.79
C PHE A 60 14.59 -15.93 16.16
N TYR A 61 13.34 -15.48 16.34
CA TYR A 61 12.57 -15.70 17.57
C TYR A 61 12.48 -17.19 17.91
N ALA A 62 12.15 -18.05 16.93
CA ALA A 62 11.98 -19.49 17.15
C ALA A 62 13.28 -20.18 17.58
N VAL A 63 14.40 -19.85 16.94
CA VAL A 63 15.73 -20.37 17.30
C VAL A 63 16.16 -19.85 18.67
N TYR A 64 15.98 -18.56 18.96
CA TYR A 64 16.37 -17.99 20.25
C TYR A 64 15.50 -18.56 21.40
N ARG A 65 14.21 -18.80 21.14
CA ARG A 65 13.28 -19.44 22.08
C ARG A 65 13.67 -20.88 22.41
N SER A 66 14.17 -21.65 21.43
CA SER A 66 14.57 -23.04 21.64
C SER A 66 15.91 -23.16 22.38
N LEU A 67 16.82 -22.21 22.19
CA LEU A 67 18.12 -22.17 22.88
C LEU A 67 18.01 -21.70 24.35
N HIS A 68 17.03 -20.85 24.69
CA HIS A 68 16.88 -20.26 26.02
C HIS A 68 15.46 -20.44 26.60
N PRO A 69 14.98 -21.67 26.80
CA PRO A 69 13.59 -21.90 27.15
C PRO A 69 13.17 -21.29 28.51
N GLU A 70 14.09 -21.28 29.48
CA GLU A 70 13.90 -20.73 30.83
C GLU A 70 13.70 -19.21 30.84
N VAL A 71 14.45 -18.46 30.03
CA VAL A 71 14.37 -16.99 29.96
C VAL A 71 12.98 -16.55 29.50
N PHE A 72 12.43 -17.23 28.49
CA PHE A 72 11.11 -16.92 27.96
C PHE A 72 9.97 -17.36 28.86
N LEU A 73 10.16 -18.41 29.69
CA LEU A 73 9.16 -18.78 30.69
C LEU A 73 9.02 -17.65 31.73
N TYR A 74 10.15 -17.11 32.19
CA TYR A 74 10.17 -15.96 33.08
C TYR A 74 9.62 -14.69 32.42
N ALA A 75 10.04 -14.37 31.20
CA ALA A 75 9.61 -13.17 30.48
C ALA A 75 8.10 -13.13 30.18
N SER A 76 7.46 -14.30 30.02
CA SER A 76 6.01 -14.38 29.76
C SER A 76 5.14 -13.78 30.88
N GLN A 77 5.67 -13.70 32.11
CA GLN A 77 4.96 -13.13 33.26
C GLN A 77 4.83 -11.61 33.20
N PHE A 78 5.66 -10.95 32.40
CA PHE A 78 5.63 -9.49 32.23
C PHE A 78 4.70 -9.04 31.09
N LEU A 79 4.07 -10.00 30.38
CA LEU A 79 3.20 -9.70 29.26
C LEU A 79 1.77 -9.42 29.76
N ASP A 80 1.27 -8.21 29.50
CA ASP A 80 -0.13 -7.90 29.81
C ASP A 80 -1.00 -8.40 28.66
N THR A 81 -1.61 -9.57 28.89
CA THR A 81 -2.43 -10.24 27.87
C THR A 81 -3.72 -9.48 27.59
N VAL A 82 -4.26 -8.74 28.58
CA VAL A 82 -5.52 -8.00 28.44
C VAL A 82 -5.31 -6.75 27.60
N LEU A 83 -4.25 -5.99 27.87
CA LEU A 83 -3.87 -4.83 27.05
C LEU A 83 -3.49 -5.27 25.62
N GLY A 84 -2.76 -6.39 25.50
CA GLY A 84 -2.46 -6.99 24.20
C GLY A 84 -3.70 -7.33 23.39
N ALA A 85 -4.66 -8.04 24.00
CA ALA A 85 -5.90 -8.47 23.34
C ALA A 85 -6.79 -7.27 22.96
N ALA A 86 -6.94 -6.28 23.85
CA ALA A 86 -7.68 -5.06 23.56
C ALA A 86 -7.09 -4.33 22.34
N ASN A 87 -5.76 -4.25 22.26
CA ASN A 87 -5.09 -3.61 21.15
C ASN A 87 -5.24 -4.39 19.83
N THR A 88 -5.28 -5.72 19.88
CA THR A 88 -5.63 -6.56 18.72
C THR A 88 -7.03 -6.27 18.20
N VAL A 89 -8.02 -6.11 19.09
CA VAL A 89 -9.39 -5.73 18.68
C VAL A 89 -9.40 -4.38 17.96
N VAL A 90 -8.63 -3.40 18.44
CA VAL A 90 -8.47 -2.09 17.78
C VAL A 90 -7.90 -2.24 16.37
N LEU A 91 -6.87 -3.08 16.18
CA LEU A 91 -6.29 -3.32 14.85
C LEU A 91 -7.27 -4.04 13.90
N LEU A 92 -8.01 -5.03 14.41
CA LEU A 92 -9.02 -5.74 13.61
C LEU A 92 -10.14 -4.79 13.18
N PHE A 93 -10.59 -3.92 14.09
CA PHE A 93 -11.56 -2.88 13.76
C PHE A 93 -11.00 -1.89 12.72
N SER A 94 -9.74 -1.48 12.85
CA SER A 94 -9.05 -0.63 11.88
C SER A 94 -8.98 -1.27 10.48
N SER A 95 -8.72 -2.57 10.40
CA SER A 95 -8.75 -3.31 9.13
C SER A 95 -10.14 -3.32 8.50
N LEU A 96 -11.19 -3.51 9.31
CA LEU A 96 -12.57 -3.43 8.87
C LEU A 96 -12.92 -2.04 8.31
N THR A 97 -12.50 -0.97 8.98
CA THR A 97 -12.77 0.40 8.51
C THR A 97 -12.08 0.68 7.20
N MET A 98 -10.84 0.22 7.00
CA MET A 98 -10.15 0.38 5.72
C MET A 98 -10.85 -0.40 4.59
N ALA A 99 -11.25 -1.66 4.84
CA ALA A 99 -12.00 -2.46 3.87
C ALA A 99 -13.34 -1.81 3.47
N TRP A 100 -14.05 -1.24 4.45
CA TRP A 100 -15.27 -0.47 4.18
C TRP A 100 -14.98 0.82 3.40
N GLY A 101 -13.85 1.47 3.67
CA GLY A 101 -13.36 2.62 2.90
C GLY A 101 -13.16 2.30 1.43
N VAL A 102 -12.58 1.14 1.10
CA VAL A 102 -12.43 0.67 -0.28
C VAL A 102 -13.80 0.51 -0.96
N ARG A 103 -14.79 -0.04 -0.26
CA ARG A 103 -16.17 -0.13 -0.77
C ARG A 103 -16.76 1.25 -1.02
N CYS A 104 -16.60 2.21 -0.10
CA CYS A 104 -17.04 3.58 -0.30
C CYS A 104 -16.36 4.22 -1.53
N ALA A 105 -15.07 3.97 -1.75
CA ALA A 105 -14.36 4.44 -2.93
C ALA A 105 -14.94 3.86 -4.24
N GLN A 106 -15.23 2.56 -4.26
CA GLN A 106 -15.86 1.89 -5.41
C GLN A 106 -17.27 2.42 -5.71
N LEU A 107 -18.02 2.84 -4.68
CA LEU A 107 -19.36 3.43 -4.82
C LEU A 107 -19.35 4.95 -5.03
N GLY A 108 -18.18 5.59 -5.17
CA GLY A 108 -18.06 7.04 -5.33
C GLY A 108 -18.43 7.86 -4.08
N GLN A 109 -18.52 7.23 -2.91
CA GLN A 109 -18.90 7.87 -1.64
C GLN A 109 -17.69 8.52 -0.96
N THR A 110 -17.29 9.70 -1.44
CA THR A 110 -16.10 10.42 -0.97
C THR A 110 -16.12 10.73 0.53
N ARG A 111 -17.26 11.17 1.06
CA ARG A 111 -17.41 11.45 2.50
C ARG A 111 -17.25 10.18 3.36
N GLY A 112 -17.81 9.07 2.91
CA GLY A 112 -17.68 7.77 3.59
C GLY A 112 -16.23 7.27 3.59
N LEU A 113 -15.54 7.39 2.46
CA LEU A 113 -14.11 7.08 2.33
C LEU A 113 -13.26 7.92 3.29
N MET A 114 -13.45 9.25 3.33
CA MET A 114 -12.69 10.13 4.22
C MET A 114 -12.90 9.77 5.69
N VAL A 115 -14.14 9.52 6.12
CA VAL A 115 -14.42 9.10 7.50
C VAL A 115 -13.72 7.78 7.81
N CYS A 116 -13.78 6.79 6.92
CA CYS A 116 -13.11 5.51 7.11
C CYS A 116 -11.58 5.66 7.27
N LEU A 117 -10.95 6.51 6.45
CA LEU A 117 -9.51 6.78 6.53
C LEU A 117 -9.13 7.46 7.86
N VAL A 118 -9.90 8.46 8.29
CA VAL A 118 -9.65 9.17 9.57
C VAL A 118 -9.79 8.21 10.75
N VAL A 119 -10.81 7.36 10.75
CA VAL A 119 -11.00 6.36 11.82
C VAL A 119 -9.84 5.35 11.82
N THR A 120 -9.42 4.87 10.64
CA THR A 120 -8.27 3.96 10.50
C THR A 120 -6.98 4.57 11.09
N LEU A 121 -6.70 5.84 10.78
CA LEU A 121 -5.56 6.57 11.33
C LEU A 121 -5.67 6.79 12.84
N ALA A 122 -6.86 7.12 13.34
CA ALA A 122 -7.10 7.28 14.79
C ALA A 122 -6.86 5.96 15.54
N CYS A 123 -7.34 4.82 15.01
CA CYS A 123 -7.08 3.50 15.58
C CYS A 123 -5.58 3.17 15.58
N ALA A 124 -4.84 3.52 14.52
CA ALA A 124 -3.39 3.34 14.46
C ALA A 124 -2.65 4.18 15.53
N ALA A 125 -3.09 5.44 15.75
CA ALA A 125 -2.53 6.29 16.79
C ALA A 125 -2.81 5.76 18.21
N ILE A 126 -4.02 5.23 18.45
CA ILE A 126 -4.37 4.58 19.72
C ILE A 126 -3.47 3.36 19.94
N PHE A 127 -3.30 2.51 18.93
CA PHE A 127 -2.42 1.34 19.01
C PHE A 127 -0.98 1.73 19.40
N LEU A 128 -0.44 2.76 18.74
CA LEU A 128 0.92 3.22 18.98
C LEU A 128 1.07 3.86 20.36
N GLY A 129 0.06 4.62 20.82
CA GLY A 129 0.03 5.22 22.15
C GLY A 129 0.03 4.17 23.27
N VAL A 130 -0.85 3.16 23.17
CA VAL A 130 -0.90 2.04 24.13
C VAL A 130 0.43 1.31 24.16
N LYS A 131 1.02 1.01 23.00
CA LYS A 131 2.33 0.34 22.93
C LYS A 131 3.45 1.18 23.53
N SER A 132 3.50 2.47 23.21
CA SER A 132 4.51 3.39 23.75
C SER A 132 4.45 3.47 25.28
N PHE A 133 3.24 3.54 25.84
CA PHE A 133 3.03 3.54 27.28
C PHE A 133 3.47 2.22 27.92
N GLU A 134 3.05 1.07 27.37
CA GLU A 134 3.43 -0.25 27.87
C GLU A 134 4.96 -0.44 27.88
N TYR A 135 5.65 0.04 26.85
CA TYR A 135 7.11 -0.02 26.80
C TYR A 135 7.78 0.92 27.80
N THR A 136 7.19 2.09 28.09
CA THR A 136 7.78 3.04 29.06
C THR A 136 7.60 2.56 30.50
N GLU A 137 6.46 1.92 30.83
CA GLU A 137 6.25 1.35 32.17
C GLU A 137 7.02 0.06 32.42
N LYS A 138 7.45 -0.65 31.36
CA LYS A 138 8.17 -1.93 31.45
C LYS A 138 9.66 -1.82 31.07
N ALA A 139 10.15 -0.62 30.76
CA ALA A 139 11.57 -0.31 30.54
C ALA A 139 12.28 -0.05 31.87
#